data_AF-A0AAP5Z209-F1
#
_entry.id   AF-A0AAP5Z209-F1
#
_cell.length_a   1.000
_cell.length_b   1.000
_cell.length_c   1.000
_cell.angle_alpha   90.00
_cell.angle_beta   90.00
_cell.angle_gamma   90.00
#
_symmetry.space_group_name_H-M   'P 1'
#
loop_
_entity.id
_entity.type
_entity.pdbx_description
1 polymer ?
#
loop_
_entity_poly.entity_id
_entity_poly.type
_entity_poly.pdbx_seq_one_letter_code
_entity_poly.pdbx_strand_id
1 'polypeptide(L)' 'MKKNDSLECRNCHEFDYMDYSQQGSRAAAQHSTALASGDKTCVDCHKGIAHKLPDMSGVEGWQ' A
#
# COMPACT_ATOMS: atom_id res chain seq x y z
N MET A 1 6.61 3.30 -8.66
CA MET A 1 6.00 2.77 -7.43
C MET A 1 5.55 1.32 -7.58
N LYS A 2 4.50 0.96 -8.33
CA LYS A 2 4.11 -0.48 -8.40
C LYS A 2 5.13 -1.36 -9.13
N LYS A 3 5.65 -0.89 -10.27
CA LYS A 3 6.62 -1.62 -11.12
C LYS A 3 7.95 -1.94 -10.40
N ASN A 4 8.30 -1.16 -9.38
CA ASN A 4 9.53 -1.32 -8.59
C ASN A 4 9.22 -1.65 -7.12
N ASP A 5 8.12 -2.37 -6.87
CA ASP A 5 7.73 -2.85 -5.53
C ASP A 5 7.75 -1.77 -4.42
N SER A 6 7.35 -0.55 -4.77
CA SER A 6 7.30 0.59 -3.86
C SER A 6 8.63 0.84 -3.13
N LEU A 7 9.76 0.67 -3.82
CA LEU A 7 11.11 0.90 -3.29
C LEU A 7 11.22 2.24 -2.54
N GLU A 8 10.63 3.31 -3.07
CA GLU A 8 10.64 4.63 -2.44
C GLU A 8 9.91 4.66 -1.08
N CYS A 9 8.89 3.83 -0.90
CA CYS A 9 8.19 3.68 0.38
C CYS A 9 9.02 2.83 1.35
N ARG A 10 9.54 1.69 0.87
CA ARG A 10 10.26 0.69 1.69
C ARG A 10 11.58 1.22 2.25
N ASN A 11 12.21 2.16 1.56
CA ASN A 11 13.40 2.86 2.05
C ASN A 11 13.20 3.50 3.44
N CYS A 12 11.96 3.83 3.82
CA CYS A 12 11.62 4.35 5.16
C CYS A 12 10.58 3.50 5.92
N HIS A 13 9.76 2.72 5.22
CA HIS A 13 8.69 1.89 5.77
C HIS A 13 8.95 0.42 5.47
N GLU A 14 9.87 -0.18 6.22
CA GLU A 14 10.18 -1.60 6.05
C GLU A 14 9.15 -2.49 6.75
N PHE A 15 8.84 -3.60 6.10
CA PHE A 15 7.82 -4.55 6.52
C PHE A 15 8.17 -5.21 7.86
N ASP A 16 9.44 -5.52 8.08
CA ASP A 16 9.93 -6.19 9.29
C ASP A 16 9.70 -5.36 10.57
N TYR A 17 9.48 -4.05 10.43
CA TYR A 17 9.22 -3.16 11.56
C TYR A 17 7.74 -2.83 11.75
N MET A 18 6.84 -3.44 10.97
CA MET A 18 5.41 -3.25 11.12
C MET A 18 4.86 -4.05 12.31
N ASP A 19 4.41 -3.34 13.34
CA ASP A 19 3.63 -3.94 14.42
C ASP A 19 2.14 -3.99 14.02
N TYR A 20 1.62 -5.19 13.73
CA TYR A 20 0.22 -5.39 13.37
C TYR A 20 -0.76 -5.14 14.51
N SER A 21 -0.33 -5.24 15.77
CA SER A 21 -1.19 -5.00 16.92
C SER A 21 -1.61 -3.53 17.03
N GLN A 22 -0.80 -2.62 16.47
CA GLN A 22 -1.06 -1.18 16.46
C GLN A 22 -1.89 -0.74 15.25
N GLN A 23 -2.26 -1.66 14.36
CA GLN A 23 -2.98 -1.35 13.13
C GLN A 23 -4.48 -1.65 13.30
N GLY A 24 -5.31 -0.91 12.57
CA GLY A 24 -6.72 -1.28 12.44
C GLY A 24 -6.87 -2.66 11.82
N SER A 25 -7.91 -3.41 12.19
CA SER A 25 -8.13 -4.81 11.80
C SER A 25 -7.97 -5.09 10.30
N ARG A 26 -8.48 -4.19 9.45
CA ARG A 26 -8.33 -4.28 7.99
C ARG A 26 -6.87 -4.18 7.56
N ALA A 27 -6.12 -3.21 8.08
CA ALA A 27 -4.73 -3.01 7.71
C ALA A 27 -3.88 -4.19 8.18
N ALA A 28 -4.05 -4.63 9.43
CA ALA A 28 -3.37 -5.80 9.97
C ALA A 28 -3.60 -7.05 9.10
N ALA A 29 -4.85 -7.32 8.70
CA ALA A 29 -5.18 -8.45 7.83
C ALA A 29 -4.53 -8.33 6.44
N GLN A 30 -4.57 -7.15 5.81
CA GLN A 30 -3.99 -6.95 4.48
C GLN A 30 -2.44 -7.01 4.50
N HIS A 31 -1.82 -6.41 5.51
CA HIS A 31 -0.36 -6.43 5.65
C HIS A 31 0.18 -7.84 5.95
N SER A 32 -0.47 -8.57 6.86
CA SER A 32 -0.05 -9.95 7.20
C SER A 32 -0.34 -11.00 6.12
N THR A 33 -1.11 -10.65 5.08
CA THR A 33 -1.45 -11.57 3.98
C THR A 33 -0.92 -11.05 2.64
N ALA A 34 -1.67 -10.17 1.97
CA ALA A 34 -1.41 -9.75 0.60
C ALA A 34 -0.12 -8.94 0.43
N LEU A 35 0.32 -8.20 1.46
CA LEU A 35 1.63 -7.54 1.42
C LEU A 35 2.76 -8.54 1.75
N ALA A 36 2.56 -9.39 2.76
CA ALA A 36 3.52 -10.42 3.16
C ALA A 36 3.84 -11.42 2.02
N SER A 37 2.84 -11.78 1.22
CA SER A 37 2.99 -12.69 0.07
C SER A 37 3.62 -12.01 -1.15
N GLY A 38 3.68 -10.68 -1.18
CA GLY A 38 4.09 -9.90 -2.34
C GLY A 38 3.01 -9.74 -3.42
N ASP A 39 1.78 -10.20 -3.18
CA ASP A 39 0.66 -10.07 -4.14
C ASP A 39 0.23 -8.60 -4.36
N LYS A 40 0.53 -7.74 -3.38
CA LYS A 40 0.25 -6.31 -3.39
C LYS A 40 1.47 -5.52 -2.98
N THR A 41 1.55 -4.31 -3.50
CA THR A 41 2.54 -3.29 -3.16
C THR A 41 1.88 -2.18 -2.34
N CYS A 42 2.68 -1.32 -1.68
CA CYS A 42 2.16 -0.22 -0.86
C CYS A 42 1.14 0.65 -1.62
N VAL A 43 1.42 0.94 -2.89
CA VAL A 43 0.57 1.80 -3.74
C VAL A 43 -0.67 1.10 -4.31
N ASP A 44 -0.86 -0.21 -4.11
CA ASP A 44 -2.13 -0.83 -4.49
C ASP A 44 -3.28 -0.35 -3.59
N CYS A 45 -2.96 -0.03 -2.32
CA CYS A 45 -3.90 0.47 -1.31
C CYS A 45 -3.66 1.95 -0.95
N HIS A 46 -2.42 2.38 -0.71
CA HIS A 46 -2.09 3.73 -0.25
C HIS A 46 -1.89 4.74 -1.40
N LYS A 47 -2.87 4.80 -2.29
CA LYS A 47 -2.87 5.76 -3.41
C LYS A 47 -3.15 7.16 -2.89
N GLY A 48 -2.39 8.14 -3.36
CA GLY A 48 -2.61 9.53 -2.98
C GLY A 48 -1.92 10.00 -1.69
N ILE A 49 -1.08 9.14 -1.06
CA ILE A 49 -0.51 9.42 0.26
C ILE A 49 0.55 10.54 0.25
N ALA A 50 1.50 10.48 -0.69
CA ALA A 50 2.57 11.46 -0.82
C ALA A 50 2.19 12.62 -1.76
N HIS A 51 1.40 12.32 -2.78
CA HIS A 51 0.95 13.27 -3.79
C HIS A 51 -0.54 13.10 -4.00
N LYS A 52 -1.27 14.21 -4.19
CA LYS A 52 -2.69 14.12 -4.55
C LYS A 52 -2.84 13.37 -5.86
N LEU A 53 -3.88 12.54 -5.92
CA LEU A 53 -4.27 11.91 -7.16
C LEU A 53 -4.81 12.99 -8.13
N PRO A 54 -4.62 12.80 -9.44
CA PRO A 54 -5.31 13.61 -10.43
C PRO A 54 -6.82 13.37 -10.34
N ASP A 55 -7.61 14.10 -11.12
CA ASP A 55 -9.01 13.74 -11.28
C ASP A 55 -9.10 12.32 -11.86
N MET A 56 -9.68 11.42 -11.06
CA MET A 56 -9.85 10.00 -11.41
C MET A 56 -11.24 9.72 -11.99
N SER A 57 -12.04 10.76 -12.24
CA SER A 57 -13.35 10.61 -12.88
C SER A 57 -13.20 9.92 -14.25
N GLY A 58 -14.05 8.91 -14.50
CA GLY A 58 -14.03 8.15 -15.74
C GLY A 58 -12.89 7.13 -15.89
N VAL A 59 -12.03 6.95 -14.88
CA VAL A 59 -11.02 5.88 -14.89
C VAL A 59 -11.69 4.54 -14.58
N GLU A 60 -11.59 3.59 -15.52
CA GLU A 60 -12.13 2.23 -15.35
C GLU A 60 -11.58 1.55 -14.10
N GLY A 61 -12.46 1.02 -13.25
CA GLY A 61 -12.09 0.37 -11.99
C GLY A 61 -11.73 1.33 -10.84
N TRP A 62 -11.97 2.63 -10.99
CA TRP A 62 -11.84 3.62 -9.92
C TRP A 62 -13.21 3.95 -9.31
N GLN A 63 -13.65 3.15 -8.33
CA GLN A 63 -14.88 3.35 -7.53
C GLN A 63 -14.59 3.08 -6.06
#